data_AF-A0A3N4SU81-F1
#
_entry.id   AF-A0A3N4SU81-F1
#
_cell.length_a   1.000
_cell.length_b   1.000
_cell.length_c   1.000
_cell.angle_alpha   90.00
_cell.angle_beta   90.00
_cell.angle_gamma   90.00
#
_symmetry.space_group_name_H-M   'P 1'
#
loop_
_entity.id
_entity.type
_entity.pdbx_description
1 polymer ?
#
loop_
_entity_poly.entity_id
_entity_poly.type
_entity_poly.pdbx_seq_one_letter_code
_entity_poly.pdbx_strand_id
1 'polypeptide(L)' 'MDKTVATAHEAVADIPEGASPAVGGFGLSGVPNVLIQAL' A
#
# COMPACT_ATOMS: atom_id res chain seq x y z
N MET A 1 16.30 -12.12 5.79
CA MET A 1 16.21 -11.17 4.67
C MET A 1 15.43 -9.97 5.15
N ASP A 2 15.95 -8.78 4.89
CA ASP A 2 15.23 -7.53 5.15
C ASP A 2 14.43 -7.14 3.90
N LYS A 3 13.19 -6.70 4.09
CA LYS A 3 12.26 -6.25 3.02
C LYS A 3 11.70 -4.86 3.32
N THR A 4 12.32 -4.15 4.26
CA THR A 4 11.96 -2.77 4.55
C THR A 4 12.35 -1.88 3.37
N VAL A 5 11.51 -0.88 3.11
CA VAL A 5 11.74 0.17 2.12
C VAL A 5 11.66 1.53 2.80
N ALA A 6 12.29 2.54 2.22
CA ALA A 6 12.42 3.84 2.88
C ALA A 6 11.12 4.63 2.86
N THR A 7 10.27 4.42 1.85
CA THR A 7 9.03 5.20 1.67
C THR A 7 7.84 4.34 1.24
N ALA A 8 6.63 4.87 1.44
CA ALA A 8 5.40 4.24 0.98
C ALA A 8 5.29 4.16 -0.55
N HIS A 9 5.81 5.16 -1.27
CA HIS A 9 5.83 5.14 -2.74
C HIS A 9 6.70 4.01 -3.28
N GLU A 10 7.85 3.73 -2.66
CA GLU A 10 8.70 2.58 -3.02
C GLU A 10 7.96 1.24 -2.82
N ALA A 11 7.11 1.14 -1.80
CA ALA A 11 6.36 -0.07 -1.50
C ALA A 11 5.26 -0.39 -2.53
N VAL A 12 4.85 0.59 -3.34
CA VAL A 12 3.75 0.45 -4.33
C VAL A 12 4.20 0.72 -5.78
N ALA A 13 5.48 1.00 -5.99
CA ALA A 13 6.02 1.48 -7.27
C ALA A 13 5.88 0.48 -8.43
N ASP A 14 5.69 -0.81 -8.14
CA ASP A 14 5.56 -1.90 -9.11
C ASP A 14 4.10 -2.29 -9.41
N ILE A 15 3.12 -1.58 -8.83
CA ILE A 15 1.70 -1.81 -9.10
C ILE A 15 1.35 -1.21 -10.47
N PRO A 16 0.89 -2.01 -11.44
CA PRO A 16 0.55 -1.50 -12.76
C PRO A 16 -0.84 -0.83 -12.79
N GLU A 17 -1.04 0.05 -13.78
CA GLU A 17 -2.34 0.61 -14.10
C GLU A 17 -3.40 -0.48 -14.30
N GLY A 18 -4.61 -0.24 -13.77
CA GLY A 18 -5.72 -1.20 -13.83
C GLY A 18 -5.60 -2.39 -12.87
N ALA A 19 -4.58 -2.44 -12.00
CA ALA A 19 -4.52 -3.42 -10.93
C ALA A 19 -5.68 -3.27 -9.92
N SER A 20 -6.04 -4.38 -9.26
CA SER A 20 -7.12 -4.43 -8.27
C SER A 20 -6.60 -5.02 -6.94
N PRO A 21 -5.90 -4.21 -6.12
CA PRO A 21 -5.29 -4.68 -4.89
C PRO A 21 -6.32 -4.98 -3.81
N ALA A 22 -6.11 -6.07 -3.06
CA ALA A 22 -6.90 -6.35 -1.87
C ALA A 22 -6.46 -5.44 -0.72
N VAL A 23 -7.41 -4.73 -0.11
CA VAL A 23 -7.16 -3.79 0.99
C VAL A 23 -7.86 -4.27 2.25
N GLY A 24 -7.12 -4.35 3.35
CA GLY A 24 -7.66 -4.70 4.67
C GLY A 24 -8.24 -3.49 5.42
N GLY A 25 -9.12 -3.75 6.39
CA GLY A 25 -9.68 -2.75 7.31
C GLY A 25 -11.18 -2.93 7.58
N PHE A 26 -11.68 -2.30 8.64
CA PHE A 26 -13.11 -2.22 8.96
C PHE A 26 -13.48 -0.79 9.39
N GLY A 27 -14.30 -0.11 8.57
CA GLY A 27 -14.54 1.33 8.74
C GLY A 27 -13.22 2.09 8.61
N LEU A 28 -12.77 2.73 9.70
CA LEU A 28 -11.47 3.41 9.78
C LEU A 28 -10.39 2.61 10.54
N SER A 29 -10.74 1.44 11.09
CA SER A 29 -9.82 0.63 11.89
C SER A 29 -9.01 -0.31 11.00
N GLY A 30 -7.68 -0.32 11.15
CA GLY A 30 -6.77 -1.24 10.45
C GLY A 30 -6.58 -0.94 8.96
N VAL A 31 -7.03 0.22 8.47
CA VAL A 31 -6.87 0.63 7.07
C VAL A 31 -5.42 1.11 6.83
N PRO A 32 -4.72 0.65 5.78
CA PRO A 32 -3.35 1.07 5.46
C PRO A 32 -3.31 2.45 4.79
N ASN A 33 -3.77 3.49 5.51
CA ASN A 33 -3.97 4.84 4.96
C ASN A 33 -2.73 5.41 4.25
N VAL A 34 -1.53 5.18 4.78
CA VAL A 34 -0.28 5.70 4.20
C VAL A 34 0.03 5.06 2.85
N LEU A 35 -0.27 3.76 2.68
CA LEU A 35 -0.09 3.09 1.38
C LEU A 35 -1.18 3.52 0.39
N ILE A 36 -2.42 3.69 0.85
CA ILE A 36 -3.52 4.19 0.00
C ILE A 36 -3.23 5.60 -0.53
N GLN A 37 -2.60 6.45 0.28
CA GLN A 37 -2.19 7.80 -0.14
C GLN A 37 -1.02 7.82 -1.14
N ALA A 38 -0.28 6.71 -1.27
CA ALA A 38 0.88 6.61 -2.16
C ALA A 38 0.56 5.92 -3.49
N LEU A 39 -0.65 5.34 -3.64
CA LEU A 39 -1.21 4.79 -4.88
C LEU A 39 -1.78 5.91 -5.75
#